data_AF-A0A7Y5HI34-F1
#
_entry.id   AF-A0A7Y5HI34-F1
#
_cell.length_a   1.000
_cell.length_b   1.000
_cell.length_c   1.000
_cell.angle_alpha   90.00
_cell.angle_beta   90.00
_cell.angle_gamma   90.00
#
_symmetry.space_group_name_H-M   'P 1'
#
loop_
_entity.id
_entity.type
_entity.pdbx_description
1 polymer ?
#
loop_
_entity_poly.entity_id
_entity_poly.type
_entity_poly.pdbx_seq_one_letter_code
_entity_poly.pdbx_strand_id
1 'polypeptide(L)'
;AGETLRDLSVGVGFSWSTGAVGLGGTAGAATVPREDGSLWVLLEDLPEAPDGKVAAYTLEVRSELHGARRVDLPGGPAPEVVVRFEAPGTVLLTLEGLAESRFLGKVRVWLSPTPWSKERTTVFAPGFAGPDAEGRIRFPAVPPGTYEAVLTLQVGQSETAVVGKFPLAVAAGPNEAVLPFPALHAVVVKGASEWVSVARVGEGGWSFSSAVGPDGRATLDGLPEGEYRFQSGERRKTAGVPGTAEVDLGTPP
;
A
#
# COMPACT_ATOMS: atom_id res chain seq x y z
N ALA A 1 -16.21 -15.00 28.55
CA ALA A 1 -16.64 -13.69 28.03
C ALA A 1 -15.43 -13.03 27.40
N GLY A 2 -15.59 -12.34 26.27
CA GLY A 2 -14.48 -11.57 25.68
C GLY A 2 -14.14 -10.37 26.57
N GLU A 3 -12.88 -9.97 26.61
CA GLU A 3 -12.43 -8.75 27.29
C GLU A 3 -12.76 -7.51 26.46
N THR A 4 -13.20 -6.43 27.11
CA THR A 4 -13.41 -5.14 26.46
C THR A 4 -12.07 -4.43 26.26
N LEU A 5 -11.69 -4.19 25.01
CA LEU A 5 -10.44 -3.53 24.65
C LEU A 5 -10.50 -2.03 24.98
N ARG A 6 -9.36 -1.47 25.41
CA ARG A 6 -9.22 -0.04 25.79
C ARG A 6 -8.20 0.72 24.93
N ASP A 7 -7.38 0.02 24.17
CA ASP A 7 -6.35 0.53 23.25
C ASP A 7 -6.93 0.81 21.85
N LEU A 8 -8.15 1.33 21.78
CA LEU A 8 -8.86 1.49 20.52
C LEU A 8 -8.64 2.90 19.93
N SER A 9 -8.30 2.95 18.65
CA SER A 9 -8.50 4.14 17.82
C SER A 9 -9.56 3.85 16.77
N VAL A 10 -10.39 4.85 16.49
CA VAL A 10 -11.55 4.71 15.61
C VAL A 10 -11.47 5.76 14.51
N GLY A 11 -11.59 5.30 13.27
CA GLY A 11 -11.75 6.14 12.09
C GLY A 11 -13.09 5.84 11.41
N VAL A 12 -13.65 6.84 10.73
CA VAL A 12 -14.86 6.66 9.94
C VAL A 12 -14.56 6.95 8.48
N GLY A 13 -14.86 5.98 7.64
CA GLY A 13 -14.86 6.15 6.18
C GLY A 13 -16.28 6.29 5.67
N PHE A 14 -16.45 7.02 4.58
CA PHE A 14 -17.72 7.07 3.85
C PHE A 14 -17.48 6.72 2.39
N SER A 15 -18.53 6.21 1.75
CA SER A 15 -18.57 6.02 0.31
C SER A 15 -19.96 6.26 -0.23
N TRP A 16 -20.04 6.77 -1.45
CA TRP A 16 -21.28 6.81 -2.23
C TRP A 16 -20.97 6.50 -3.69
N SER A 17 -21.99 6.03 -4.40
CA SER A 17 -21.87 5.69 -5.83
C SER A 17 -22.76 6.63 -6.63
N THR A 18 -22.15 7.52 -7.42
CA THR A 18 -22.87 8.30 -8.44
C THR A 18 -22.71 7.58 -9.78
N GLY A 19 -23.51 6.53 -10.00
CA GLY A 19 -23.42 5.71 -11.22
C GLY A 19 -22.13 4.87 -11.25
N ALA A 20 -21.32 5.02 -12.31
CA ALA A 20 -20.13 4.21 -12.55
C ALA A 20 -18.90 4.59 -11.69
N VAL A 21 -18.94 5.72 -10.99
CA VAL A 21 -17.83 6.20 -10.16
C VAL A 21 -18.23 6.12 -8.68
N GLY A 22 -17.47 5.33 -7.92
CA GLY A 22 -17.52 5.35 -6.46
C GLY A 22 -16.61 6.45 -5.94
N LEU A 23 -17.17 7.37 -5.17
CA LEU A 23 -16.42 8.37 -4.41
C LEU A 23 -16.43 7.98 -2.94
N GLY A 24 -15.32 8.21 -2.26
CA GLY A 24 -15.21 7.92 -0.84
C GLY A 24 -14.07 8.69 -0.19
N GLY A 25 -14.17 8.87 1.11
CA GLY A 25 -13.24 9.66 1.89
C GLY A 25 -13.19 9.21 3.34
N THR A 26 -12.47 9.99 4.13
CA THR A 26 -12.46 9.87 5.60
C THR A 26 -13.33 10.99 6.16
N ALA A 27 -14.19 10.65 7.12
CA ALA A 27 -14.95 11.62 7.89
C ALA A 27 -14.26 11.86 9.23
N GLY A 28 -14.37 13.09 9.74
CA GLY A 28 -14.04 13.39 11.12
C GLY A 28 -14.99 12.62 12.05
N ALA A 29 -14.44 12.06 13.12
CA ALA A 29 -15.24 11.44 14.16
C ALA A 29 -14.64 11.75 15.52
N ALA A 30 -15.49 12.18 16.45
CA ALA A 30 -15.14 12.24 17.86
C ALA A 30 -15.55 10.93 18.54
N THR A 31 -14.73 10.47 19.49
CA THR A 31 -15.09 9.31 20.32
C THR A 31 -15.31 9.76 21.76
N VAL A 32 -16.38 9.25 22.39
CA VAL A 32 -16.67 9.49 23.81
C VAL A 32 -16.71 8.14 24.54
N PRO A 33 -15.73 7.84 25.39
CA PRO A 33 -15.71 6.59 26.14
C PRO A 33 -16.82 6.54 27.19
N ARG A 34 -17.35 5.34 27.42
CA ARG A 34 -18.39 5.06 28.42
C ARG A 34 -17.82 4.23 29.57
N GLU A 35 -18.52 4.26 30.71
CA GLU A 35 -18.11 3.51 31.93
C GLU A 35 -18.07 1.99 31.70
N ASP A 36 -18.93 1.48 30.81
CA ASP A 36 -18.99 0.07 30.40
C ASP A 36 -17.86 -0.34 29.43
N GLY A 37 -16.99 0.61 29.04
CA GLY A 37 -15.88 0.40 28.11
C GLY A 37 -16.28 0.46 26.63
N SER A 38 -17.56 0.67 26.31
CA SER A 38 -17.98 0.98 24.94
C SER A 38 -17.67 2.44 24.59
N LEU A 39 -17.75 2.77 23.30
CA LEU A 39 -17.47 4.11 22.78
C LEU A 39 -18.71 4.63 22.06
N TRP A 40 -19.09 5.88 22.32
CA TRP A 40 -19.89 6.63 21.37
C TRP A 40 -18.99 7.13 20.25
N VAL A 41 -19.39 6.93 19.01
CA VAL A 41 -18.73 7.50 17.84
C VAL A 41 -19.65 8.58 17.28
N LEU A 42 -19.25 9.83 17.46
CA LEU A 42 -19.97 11.00 16.99
C LEU A 42 -19.43 11.36 15.61
N LEU A 43 -20.29 11.30 14.60
CA LEU A 43 -19.94 11.66 13.23
C LEU A 43 -20.08 13.18 13.07
N GLU A 44 -18.98 13.85 12.75
CA GLU A 44 -18.95 15.29 12.51
C GLU A 44 -19.08 15.56 11.00
N ASP A 45 -19.85 16.59 10.63
CA ASP A 45 -19.95 17.11 9.26
C ASP A 45 -20.11 16.03 8.19
N LEU A 46 -21.14 15.19 8.35
CA LEU A 46 -21.42 14.12 7.42
C LEU A 46 -21.66 14.68 6.01
N PRO A 47 -20.83 14.31 5.02
CA PRO A 47 -21.02 14.78 3.66
C PRO A 47 -22.36 14.28 3.13
N GLU A 48 -23.22 15.22 2.73
CA GLU A 48 -24.42 14.89 1.97
C GLU A 48 -23.99 14.42 0.58
N ALA A 49 -24.54 13.29 0.10
CA ALA A 49 -24.28 12.89 -1.27
C ALA A 49 -24.89 13.93 -2.22
N PRO A 50 -24.28 14.17 -3.40
CA PRO A 50 -24.76 15.17 -4.36
C PRO A 50 -26.22 15.00 -4.81
N ASP A 51 -26.77 13.79 -4.66
CA ASP A 51 -28.13 13.42 -5.03
C ASP A 51 -29.07 13.23 -3.82
N GLY A 52 -28.66 13.67 -2.63
CA GLY A 52 -29.42 13.50 -1.39
C GLY A 52 -29.50 12.06 -0.88
N LYS A 53 -28.72 11.12 -1.45
CA LYS A 53 -28.62 9.77 -0.91
C LYS A 53 -27.75 9.73 0.35
N VAL A 54 -28.05 8.77 1.21
CA VAL A 54 -27.24 8.50 2.41
C VAL A 54 -25.96 7.79 1.97
N ALA A 55 -24.81 8.35 2.32
CA ALA A 55 -23.53 7.68 2.13
C ALA A 55 -23.50 6.37 2.93
N ALA A 56 -22.89 5.33 2.36
CA ALA A 56 -22.56 4.14 3.14
C ALA A 56 -21.36 4.49 4.04
N TYR A 57 -21.56 4.37 5.35
CA TYR A 57 -20.51 4.61 6.33
C TYR A 57 -19.87 3.31 6.77
N THR A 58 -18.58 3.38 7.02
CA THR A 58 -17.78 2.27 7.51
C THR A 58 -17.00 2.74 8.72
N LEU A 59 -16.97 1.92 9.75
CA LEU A 59 -16.15 2.14 10.93
C LEU A 59 -14.87 1.33 10.77
N GLU A 60 -13.73 1.98 10.89
CA GLU A 60 -12.43 1.32 11.03
C GLU A 60 -12.00 1.42 12.49
N VAL A 61 -11.94 0.28 13.17
CA VAL A 61 -11.47 0.19 14.56
C VAL A 61 -10.09 -0.45 14.54
N ARG A 62 -9.12 0.21 15.15
CA ARG A 62 -7.74 -0.27 15.28
C ARG A 62 -7.40 -0.48 16.74
N SER A 63 -6.71 -1.58 17.02
CA SER A 63 -6.08 -1.92 18.30
C SER A 63 -4.61 -2.18 18.02
N GLU A 64 -3.73 -1.69 18.89
CA GLU A 64 -2.28 -1.95 18.77
C GLU A 64 -1.97 -3.44 18.91
N LEU A 65 -2.75 -4.13 19.76
CA LEU A 65 -2.58 -5.54 20.06
C LEU A 65 -3.31 -6.45 19.08
N HIS A 66 -4.43 -6.03 18.52
CA HIS A 66 -5.30 -6.89 17.70
C HIS A 66 -5.39 -6.50 16.21
N GLY A 67 -4.72 -5.43 15.79
CA GLY A 67 -4.73 -4.96 14.41
C GLY A 67 -5.97 -4.13 14.09
N ALA A 68 -6.42 -4.14 12.84
CA ALA A 68 -7.54 -3.33 12.36
C ALA A 68 -8.73 -4.18 11.92
N ARG A 69 -9.95 -3.70 12.17
CA ARG A 69 -11.21 -4.25 11.67
C ARG A 69 -12.04 -3.13 11.06
N ARG A 70 -12.62 -3.41 9.89
CA ARG A 70 -13.61 -2.54 9.26
C ARG A 70 -14.98 -3.19 9.36
N VAL A 71 -16.00 -2.41 9.72
CA VAL A 71 -17.39 -2.86 9.77
C VAL A 71 -18.28 -1.82 9.12
N ASP A 72 -19.29 -2.27 8.39
CA ASP A 72 -20.30 -1.37 7.83
C ASP A 72 -21.19 -0.83 8.96
N LEU A 73 -21.44 0.47 8.95
CA LEU A 73 -22.39 1.08 9.87
C LEU A 73 -23.81 0.92 9.31
N PRO A 74 -24.75 0.34 10.07
CA PRO A 74 -26.14 0.28 9.65
C PRO A 74 -26.67 1.70 9.44
N GLY A 75 -27.45 1.91 8.38
CA GLY A 75 -28.21 3.15 8.25
C GLY A 75 -29.27 3.25 9.35
N GLY A 76 -29.42 4.42 9.97
CA GLY A 76 -30.43 4.68 10.99
C GLY A 76 -29.91 5.50 12.17
N PRO A 77 -30.80 5.93 13.08
CA PRO A 77 -30.41 6.66 14.27
C PRO A 77 -29.70 5.74 15.28
N ALA A 78 -28.48 6.13 15.68
CA ALA A 78 -27.69 5.53 16.76
C ALA A 78 -27.57 3.98 16.73
N PRO A 79 -27.02 3.39 15.65
CA PRO A 79 -26.81 1.95 15.60
C PRO A 79 -25.80 1.52 16.66
N GLU A 80 -26.13 0.45 17.40
CA GLU A 80 -25.14 -0.26 18.22
C GLU A 80 -24.36 -1.22 17.32
N VAL A 81 -23.03 -1.09 17.33
CA VAL A 81 -22.14 -1.92 16.51
C VAL A 81 -21.13 -2.62 17.41
N VAL A 82 -21.15 -3.95 17.36
CA VAL A 82 -20.22 -4.79 18.13
C VAL A 82 -19.07 -5.22 17.21
N VAL A 83 -17.88 -4.69 17.44
CA VAL A 83 -16.66 -5.11 16.74
C VAL A 83 -15.95 -6.18 17.56
N ARG A 84 -15.73 -7.35 16.94
CA ARG A 84 -15.00 -8.46 17.55
C ARG A 84 -13.65 -8.62 16.89
N PHE A 85 -12.61 -8.63 17.69
CA PHE A 85 -11.27 -8.98 17.25
C PHE A 85 -11.02 -10.47 17.47
N GLU A 86 -10.26 -11.05 16.55
CA GLU A 86 -9.73 -12.41 16.71
C GLU A 86 -8.34 -12.32 17.35
N ALA A 87 -7.81 -13.47 17.76
CA ALA A 87 -6.41 -13.55 18.15
C ALA A 87 -5.54 -13.18 16.95
N PRO A 88 -4.63 -12.20 17.07
CA PRO A 88 -3.80 -11.75 15.95
C PRO A 88 -2.72 -12.78 15.62
N GLY A 89 -2.24 -12.74 14.39
CA GLY A 89 -0.98 -13.30 13.95
C GLY A 89 0.18 -12.31 14.14
N THR A 90 1.35 -12.81 14.54
CA THR A 90 2.62 -12.10 14.40
C THR A 90 3.34 -12.66 13.18
N VAL A 91 3.64 -11.82 12.19
CA VAL A 91 4.34 -12.24 10.97
C VAL A 91 5.79 -11.77 11.02
N LEU A 92 6.74 -12.69 10.83
CA LEU A 92 8.14 -12.40 10.54
C LEU A 92 8.42 -12.76 9.08
N LEU A 93 8.64 -11.74 8.24
CA LEU A 93 9.06 -11.93 6.86
C LEU A 93 10.58 -11.79 6.76
N THR A 94 11.23 -12.66 5.99
CA THR A 94 12.64 -12.52 5.59
C THR A 94 12.70 -12.34 4.08
N LEU A 95 13.32 -11.26 3.60
CA LEU A 95 13.54 -11.01 2.18
C LEU A 95 14.92 -11.54 1.77
N GLU A 96 14.93 -12.73 1.15
CA GLU A 96 16.17 -13.40 0.73
C GLU A 96 16.92 -12.56 -0.32
N GLY A 97 18.21 -12.30 -0.09
CA GLY A 97 19.07 -11.49 -0.96
C GLY A 97 18.96 -9.98 -0.76
N LEU A 98 18.08 -9.49 0.13
CA LEU A 98 17.97 -8.06 0.40
C LEU A 98 19.12 -7.52 1.26
N ALA A 99 19.61 -8.30 2.23
CA ALA A 99 20.68 -7.87 3.14
C ALA A 99 21.97 -7.50 2.38
N GLU A 100 22.25 -8.23 1.30
CA GLU A 100 23.39 -8.01 0.41
C GLU A 100 23.10 -6.98 -0.70
N SER A 101 21.86 -6.52 -0.82
CA SER A 101 21.42 -5.62 -1.87
C SER A 101 21.69 -4.16 -1.52
N ARG A 102 22.13 -3.38 -2.50
CA ARG A 102 22.25 -1.91 -2.39
C ARG A 102 20.90 -1.19 -2.19
N PHE A 103 19.79 -1.91 -2.27
CA PHE A 103 18.45 -1.39 -2.04
C PHE A 103 17.98 -1.57 -0.59
N LEU A 104 18.81 -2.15 0.30
CA LEU A 104 18.56 -2.15 1.73
C LEU A 104 18.31 -0.70 2.23
N GLY A 105 17.28 -0.53 3.07
CA GLY A 105 16.82 0.79 3.53
C GLY A 105 15.88 1.54 2.56
N LYS A 106 15.84 1.17 1.27
CA LYS A 106 14.89 1.73 0.28
C LYS A 106 13.64 0.87 0.08
N VAL A 107 13.68 -0.38 0.54
CA VAL A 107 12.55 -1.29 0.44
C VAL A 107 11.54 -1.05 1.57
N ARG A 108 10.26 -1.14 1.24
CA ARG A 108 9.15 -1.19 2.19
C ARG A 108 8.28 -2.40 1.85
N VAL A 109 7.63 -2.96 2.85
CA VAL A 109 6.67 -4.04 2.67
C VAL A 109 5.40 -3.71 3.43
N TRP A 110 4.25 -3.99 2.81
CA TRP A 110 2.97 -3.99 3.49
C TRP A 110 2.18 -5.24 3.13
N LEU A 111 1.21 -5.57 3.97
CA LEU A 111 0.28 -6.67 3.74
C LEU A 111 -1.04 -6.11 3.20
N SER A 112 -1.41 -6.55 2.00
CA SER A 112 -2.67 -6.20 1.35
C SER A 112 -3.62 -7.41 1.42
N PRO A 113 -4.84 -7.30 1.96
CA PRO A 113 -5.80 -8.40 1.93
C PRO A 113 -6.10 -8.87 0.50
N THR A 114 -6.40 -10.17 0.34
CA THR A 114 -6.81 -10.78 -0.95
C THR A 114 -8.20 -11.45 -0.87
N PRO A 115 -9.04 -11.33 -1.92
CA PRO A 115 -8.86 -10.48 -3.10
C PRO A 115 -8.74 -9.02 -2.69
N TRP A 116 -8.28 -8.14 -3.59
CA TRP A 116 -8.32 -6.69 -3.35
C TRP A 116 -9.79 -6.28 -3.18
N SER A 117 -10.31 -6.47 -1.98
CA SER A 117 -11.66 -6.12 -1.62
C SER A 117 -11.75 -4.61 -1.66
N LYS A 118 -12.88 -4.08 -2.12
CA LYS A 118 -13.16 -2.63 -1.99
C LYS A 118 -13.06 -2.15 -0.54
N GLU A 119 -13.11 -3.08 0.41
CA GLU A 119 -12.69 -2.93 1.80
C GLU A 119 -11.17 -2.67 1.85
N ARG A 120 -10.81 -1.38 1.67
CA ARG A 120 -9.46 -0.83 1.76
C ARG A 120 -8.89 -0.94 3.18
N THR A 121 -8.69 -2.14 3.69
CA THR A 121 -7.94 -2.35 4.92
C THR A 121 -6.53 -2.75 4.53
N THR A 122 -5.77 -1.80 3.98
CA THR A 122 -4.33 -1.98 3.96
C THR A 122 -3.92 -2.13 5.41
N VAL A 123 -3.39 -3.29 5.80
CA VAL A 123 -2.78 -3.44 7.12
C VAL A 123 -1.49 -2.63 7.04
N PHE A 124 -1.63 -1.33 7.26
CA PHE A 124 -0.51 -0.51 7.62
C PHE A 124 -0.08 -1.04 8.98
N ALA A 125 1.05 -1.75 9.01
CA ALA A 125 1.75 -1.94 10.26
C ALA A 125 1.81 -0.56 10.95
N PRO A 126 1.61 -0.48 12.27
CA PRO A 126 1.82 0.76 12.99
C PRO A 126 3.28 1.20 12.75
N GLY A 127 3.47 2.12 11.81
CA GLY A 127 4.76 2.51 11.25
C GLY A 127 5.15 1.76 9.97
N PHE A 128 5.59 2.53 8.97
CA PHE A 128 6.36 2.01 7.83
C PHE A 128 7.66 1.37 8.36
N ALA A 129 7.62 0.08 8.69
CA ALA A 129 8.83 -0.64 9.07
C ALA A 129 9.59 -1.04 7.80
N GLY A 130 10.78 -0.47 7.61
CA GLY A 130 11.74 -1.01 6.67
C GLY A 130 12.30 -2.35 7.21
N PRO A 131 12.88 -3.18 6.33
CA PRO A 131 13.65 -4.35 6.75
C PRO A 131 14.81 -3.97 7.67
N ASP A 132 15.13 -4.82 8.64
CA ASP A 132 16.36 -4.71 9.43
C ASP A 132 17.61 -5.06 8.60
N ALA A 133 18.79 -5.05 9.23
CA ALA A 133 20.06 -5.30 8.56
C ALA A 133 20.14 -6.71 7.93
N GLU A 134 19.38 -7.65 8.47
CA GLU A 134 19.26 -9.03 8.00
C GLU A 134 18.13 -9.21 6.96
N GLY A 135 17.49 -8.12 6.53
CA GLY A 135 16.40 -8.16 5.56
C GLY A 135 15.08 -8.67 6.14
N ARG A 136 14.90 -8.65 7.47
CA ARG A 136 13.70 -9.14 8.15
C ARG A 136 12.75 -8.02 8.52
N ILE A 137 11.46 -8.33 8.54
CA ILE A 137 10.37 -7.40 8.82
C ILE A 137 9.37 -8.08 9.74
N ARG A 138 8.96 -7.39 10.80
CA ARG A 138 8.00 -7.92 11.77
C ARG A 138 6.69 -7.14 11.74
N PHE A 139 5.58 -7.86 11.62
CA PHE A 139 4.22 -7.35 11.77
C PHE A 139 3.63 -7.96 13.05
N PRO A 140 3.53 -7.19 14.16
CA PRO A 140 3.20 -7.76 15.47
C PRO A 140 1.74 -8.23 15.60
N ALA A 141 0.80 -7.52 14.99
CA ALA A 141 -0.64 -7.74 15.13
C ALA A 141 -1.36 -7.70 13.77
N VAL A 142 -1.36 -8.83 13.07
CA VAL A 142 -2.03 -9.00 11.77
C VAL A 142 -3.26 -9.88 11.97
N PRO A 143 -4.47 -9.44 11.61
CA PRO A 143 -5.64 -10.30 11.66
C PRO A 143 -5.43 -11.59 10.83
N PRO A 144 -5.96 -12.74 11.27
CA PRO A 144 -5.93 -13.95 10.45
C PRO A 144 -6.62 -13.75 9.09
N GLY A 145 -6.05 -14.30 8.01
CA GLY A 145 -6.59 -14.15 6.66
C GLY A 145 -5.59 -14.42 5.54
N THR A 146 -6.02 -14.18 4.30
CA THR A 146 -5.18 -14.29 3.10
C THR A 146 -4.77 -12.91 2.61
N TYR A 147 -3.47 -12.73 2.38
CA TYR A 147 -2.83 -11.47 2.03
C TYR A 147 -1.92 -11.62 0.81
N GLU A 148 -1.55 -10.48 0.24
CA GLU A 148 -0.36 -10.28 -0.58
C GLU A 148 0.64 -9.45 0.22
N ALA A 149 1.86 -9.97 0.39
CA ALA A 149 3.01 -9.15 0.76
C ALA A 149 3.45 -8.36 -0.46
N VAL A 150 3.25 -7.05 -0.42
CA VAL A 150 3.60 -6.13 -1.50
C VAL A 150 4.90 -5.43 -1.15
N LEU A 151 5.93 -5.67 -1.95
CA LEU A 151 7.23 -5.03 -1.81
C LEU A 151 7.24 -3.77 -2.68
N THR A 152 7.59 -2.64 -2.09
CA THR A 152 7.95 -1.45 -2.86
C THR A 152 9.39 -1.03 -2.66
N LEU A 153 9.89 -0.36 -3.69
CA LEU A 153 11.17 0.31 -3.68
C LEU A 153 10.93 1.82 -3.74
N GLN A 154 11.61 2.56 -2.87
CA GLN A 154 11.76 4.00 -3.01
C GLN A 154 12.71 4.32 -4.17
N VAL A 155 12.16 4.88 -5.24
CA VAL A 155 12.87 5.20 -6.50
C VAL A 155 13.09 6.71 -6.70
N GLY A 156 12.43 7.54 -5.89
CA GLY A 156 12.65 8.98 -5.80
C GLY A 156 12.44 9.49 -4.37
N GLN A 157 12.45 10.82 -4.17
CA GLN A 157 12.21 11.37 -2.83
C GLN A 157 10.82 11.01 -2.30
N SER A 158 9.81 11.05 -3.16
CA SER A 158 8.41 10.76 -2.82
C SER A 158 7.79 9.67 -3.71
N GLU A 159 8.58 9.04 -4.56
CA GLU A 159 8.12 8.03 -5.52
C GLU A 159 8.48 6.63 -5.05
N THR A 160 7.50 5.72 -5.10
CA THR A 160 7.69 4.30 -4.79
C THR A 160 7.15 3.45 -5.93
N ALA A 161 7.86 2.38 -6.26
CA ALA A 161 7.46 1.42 -7.30
C ALA A 161 7.26 0.04 -6.69
N VAL A 162 6.20 -0.69 -7.09
CA VAL A 162 5.97 -2.07 -6.65
C VAL A 162 6.96 -3.00 -7.35
N VAL A 163 7.78 -3.71 -6.60
CA VAL A 163 8.82 -4.59 -7.17
C VAL A 163 8.49 -6.07 -7.03
N GLY A 164 7.57 -6.43 -6.13
CA GLY A 164 7.12 -7.80 -5.95
C GLY A 164 5.79 -7.89 -5.22
N LYS A 165 5.04 -8.96 -5.49
CA LYS A 165 3.80 -9.34 -4.80
C LYS A 165 3.86 -10.84 -4.53
N PHE A 166 3.66 -11.22 -3.28
CA PHE A 166 3.72 -12.63 -2.87
C PHE A 166 2.50 -13.00 -2.05
N PRO A 167 1.80 -14.10 -2.37
CA PRO A 167 0.70 -14.56 -1.54
C PRO A 167 1.21 -14.98 -0.16
N LEU A 168 0.46 -14.63 0.88
CA LEU A 168 0.77 -14.91 2.27
C LEU A 168 -0.51 -15.27 3.03
N ALA A 169 -0.53 -16.44 3.67
CA ALA A 169 -1.59 -16.79 4.62
C ALA A 169 -1.12 -16.45 6.04
N VAL A 170 -1.98 -15.81 6.82
CA VAL A 170 -1.71 -15.46 8.23
C VAL A 170 -2.70 -16.19 9.12
N ALA A 171 -2.19 -16.98 10.05
CA ALA A 171 -2.96 -17.59 11.13
C ALA A 171 -2.78 -16.81 12.44
N ALA A 172 -3.61 -17.08 13.43
CA ALA A 172 -3.38 -16.58 14.79
C ALA A 172 -2.06 -17.13 15.36
N GLY A 173 -1.33 -16.31 16.12
CA GLY A 173 -0.02 -16.67 16.68
C GLY A 173 1.17 -16.41 15.75
N PRO A 174 2.34 -17.02 15.99
CA PRO A 174 3.54 -16.79 15.18
C PRO A 174 3.41 -17.34 13.76
N ASN A 175 3.81 -16.54 12.77
CA ASN A 175 3.90 -16.88 11.36
C ASN A 175 5.28 -16.45 10.85
N GLU A 176 5.93 -17.31 10.06
CA GLU A 176 7.21 -16.98 9.43
C GLU A 176 7.11 -17.27 7.93
N ALA A 177 7.69 -16.38 7.11
CA ALA A 177 7.81 -16.62 5.68
C ALA A 177 9.13 -16.06 5.13
N VAL A 178 9.69 -16.76 4.16
CA VAL A 178 10.86 -16.33 3.39
C VAL A 178 10.39 -16.01 1.98
N LEU A 179 10.63 -14.78 1.53
CA LEU A 179 10.24 -14.30 0.21
C LEU A 179 11.51 -13.91 -0.56
N PRO A 180 11.63 -14.26 -1.85
CA PRO A 180 12.77 -13.84 -2.64
C PRO A 180 12.72 -12.34 -2.89
N PHE A 181 13.84 -11.63 -2.67
CA PHE A 181 13.97 -10.26 -3.15
C PHE A 181 14.21 -10.28 -4.67
N PRO A 182 13.36 -9.61 -5.48
CA PRO A 182 13.50 -9.66 -6.93
C PRO A 182 14.84 -9.06 -7.38
N ALA A 183 15.43 -9.63 -8.43
CA ALA A 183 16.56 -9.01 -9.10
C ALA A 183 16.10 -7.67 -9.71
N LEU A 184 16.86 -6.61 -9.43
CA LEU A 184 16.57 -5.27 -9.91
C LEU A 184 17.71 -4.74 -10.77
N HIS A 185 17.36 -4.08 -11.86
CA HIS A 185 18.28 -3.63 -12.88
C HIS A 185 18.23 -2.11 -13.03
N ALA A 186 19.30 -1.57 -13.60
CA ALA A 186 19.38 -0.17 -14.00
C ALA A 186 19.37 -0.07 -15.52
N VAL A 187 18.66 0.93 -16.03
CA VAL A 187 18.66 1.28 -17.46
C VAL A 187 19.07 2.72 -17.62
N VAL A 188 20.04 2.95 -18.50
CA VAL A 188 20.48 4.30 -18.89
C VAL A 188 19.65 4.75 -20.09
N VAL A 189 19.01 5.91 -19.98
CA VAL A 189 18.22 6.51 -21.05
C VAL A 189 18.96 7.71 -21.63
N LYS A 190 19.13 7.73 -22.95
CA LYS A 190 19.78 8.79 -23.73
C LYS A 190 18.77 9.56 -24.57
N GLY A 191 19.17 10.77 -24.97
CA GLY A 191 18.35 11.62 -25.80
C GLY A 191 17.11 12.09 -25.05
N ALA A 192 17.18 12.33 -23.74
CA ALA A 192 16.10 12.92 -22.97
C ALA A 192 16.40 14.40 -22.69
N SER A 193 15.37 15.23 -22.45
CA SER A 193 15.56 16.68 -22.25
C SER A 193 15.64 17.07 -20.77
N GLU A 194 14.62 16.74 -19.96
CA GLU A 194 14.55 17.18 -18.55
C GLU A 194 14.29 16.01 -17.60
N TRP A 195 13.28 15.19 -17.91
CA TRP A 195 12.89 14.03 -17.14
C TRP A 195 12.62 12.85 -18.09
N VAL A 196 12.87 11.66 -17.57
CA VAL A 196 12.44 10.40 -18.19
C VAL A 196 11.47 9.73 -17.24
N SER A 197 10.27 9.43 -17.73
CA SER A 197 9.35 8.54 -17.04
C SER A 197 9.46 7.12 -17.60
N VAL A 198 9.24 6.16 -16.73
CA VAL A 198 9.17 4.74 -17.08
C VAL A 198 7.88 4.16 -16.53
N ALA A 199 7.19 3.36 -17.34
CA ALA A 199 5.99 2.63 -16.93
C ALA A 199 6.09 1.18 -17.40
N ARG A 200 5.61 0.24 -16.58
CA ARG A 200 5.60 -1.18 -16.95
C ARG A 200 4.46 -1.43 -17.93
N VAL A 201 4.72 -2.15 -19.02
CA VAL A 201 3.70 -2.45 -20.03
C VAL A 201 2.71 -3.47 -19.47
N GLY A 202 1.41 -3.20 -19.62
CA GLY A 202 0.34 -4.11 -19.19
C GLY A 202 -0.02 -4.04 -17.70
N GLU A 203 0.76 -3.34 -16.87
CA GLU A 203 0.48 -3.15 -15.44
C GLU A 203 0.11 -1.70 -15.15
N GLY A 204 -1.17 -1.45 -14.89
CA GLY A 204 -1.66 -0.13 -14.51
C GLY A 204 -1.08 0.32 -13.17
N GLY A 205 -0.57 1.54 -13.10
CA GLY A 205 -0.12 2.17 -11.85
C GLY A 205 1.33 1.94 -11.45
N TRP A 206 2.09 1.15 -12.22
CA TRP A 206 3.55 1.11 -12.05
C TRP A 206 4.21 2.15 -12.95
N SER A 207 4.77 3.20 -12.34
CA SER A 207 5.63 4.16 -13.04
C SER A 207 6.44 4.99 -12.07
N PHE A 208 7.59 5.48 -12.50
CA PHE A 208 8.34 6.52 -11.80
C PHE A 208 9.16 7.35 -12.79
N SER A 209 9.78 8.43 -12.33
CA SER A 209 10.60 9.29 -13.18
C SER A 209 11.99 9.53 -12.62
N SER A 210 12.94 9.84 -13.50
CA SER A 210 14.28 10.31 -13.13
C SER A 210 14.60 11.60 -13.88
N ALA A 211 15.29 12.51 -13.20
CA ALA A 211 15.88 13.68 -13.84
C ALA A 211 16.96 13.24 -14.84
N VAL A 212 17.11 14.04 -15.90
CA VAL A 212 18.21 13.94 -16.85
C VAL A 212 19.40 14.72 -16.28
N GLY A 213 20.55 14.06 -16.21
CA GLY A 213 21.81 14.66 -15.78
C GLY A 213 22.39 15.64 -16.81
N PRO A 214 23.44 16.38 -16.46
CA PRO A 214 24.08 17.37 -17.33
C PRO A 214 24.72 16.76 -18.59
N ASP A 215 24.92 15.44 -18.63
CA ASP A 215 25.41 14.68 -19.78
C ASP A 215 24.31 14.25 -20.76
N GLY A 216 23.06 14.68 -20.52
CA GLY A 216 21.91 14.32 -21.34
C GLY A 216 21.43 12.88 -21.12
N ARG A 217 21.82 12.25 -19.99
CA ARG A 217 21.42 10.87 -19.64
C ARG A 217 20.61 10.84 -18.35
N ALA A 218 19.63 9.95 -18.28
CA ALA A 218 18.96 9.59 -17.04
C ALA A 218 19.27 8.14 -16.69
N THR A 219 19.40 7.81 -15.42
CA THR A 219 19.52 6.41 -14.97
C THR A 219 18.26 6.04 -14.20
N LEU A 220 17.50 5.11 -14.76
CA LEU A 220 16.33 4.53 -14.11
C LEU A 220 16.78 3.26 -13.40
N ASP A 221 16.89 3.34 -12.08
CA ASP A 221 17.38 2.27 -11.25
C ASP A 221 16.23 1.58 -10.50
N GLY A 222 16.40 0.29 -10.17
CA GLY A 222 15.41 -0.46 -9.42
C GLY A 222 14.29 -1.08 -10.26
N LEU A 223 14.57 -1.41 -11.53
CA LEU A 223 13.62 -2.02 -12.46
C LEU A 223 13.60 -3.55 -12.27
N PRO A 224 12.47 -4.17 -11.86
CA PRO A 224 12.31 -5.62 -11.97
C PRO A 224 12.36 -6.10 -13.42
N GLU A 225 12.50 -7.40 -13.63
CA GLU A 225 12.39 -7.97 -14.98
C GLU A 225 11.00 -7.70 -15.59
N GLY A 226 10.97 -7.36 -16.88
CA GLY A 226 9.72 -7.10 -17.60
C GLY A 226 9.87 -6.17 -18.80
N GLU A 227 8.74 -5.83 -19.40
CA GLU A 227 8.66 -4.90 -20.53
C GLU A 227 8.23 -3.51 -20.06
N TYR A 228 8.94 -2.47 -20.52
CA TYR A 228 8.77 -1.10 -20.04
C TYR A 228 8.66 -0.11 -21.18
N ARG A 229 7.83 0.91 -20.99
CA ARG A 229 7.75 2.10 -21.84
C ARG A 229 8.51 3.24 -21.19
N PHE A 230 9.53 3.73 -21.87
CA PHE A 230 10.34 4.90 -21.51
C PHE A 230 9.83 6.11 -22.29
N GLN A 231 9.67 7.25 -21.63
CA GLN A 231 9.11 8.46 -22.24
C GLN A 231 9.81 9.73 -21.77
N SER A 232 10.02 10.68 -22.71
CA SER A 232 10.49 12.03 -22.43
C SER A 232 9.85 13.01 -23.43
N GLY A 233 8.90 13.83 -22.96
CA GLY A 233 8.03 14.63 -23.83
C GLY A 233 7.15 13.75 -24.71
N GLU A 234 7.14 14.01 -26.02
CA GLU A 234 6.41 13.21 -27.02
C GLU A 234 7.14 11.93 -27.44
N ARG A 235 8.43 11.81 -27.10
CA ARG A 235 9.27 10.67 -27.49
C ARG A 235 9.02 9.50 -26.55
N ARG A 236 8.84 8.31 -27.13
CA ARG A 236 8.57 7.08 -26.39
C ARG A 236 9.26 5.89 -27.04
N LYS A 237 9.71 4.95 -26.22
CA LYS A 237 10.28 3.68 -26.67
C LYS A 237 9.96 2.57 -25.69
N THR A 238 9.73 1.37 -26.19
CA THR A 238 9.53 0.18 -25.37
C THR A 238 10.80 -0.67 -25.38
N ALA A 239 11.17 -1.24 -24.25
CA ALA A 239 12.28 -2.17 -24.14
C ALA A 239 12.08 -3.18 -22.99
N GLY A 240 12.70 -4.37 -23.14
CA GLY A 240 12.68 -5.42 -22.13
C GLY A 240 13.91 -5.36 -21.21
N VAL A 241 13.70 -5.52 -19.90
CA VAL A 241 14.72 -5.56 -18.85
C VAL A 241 14.75 -6.99 -18.28
N PRO A 242 15.95 -7.61 -18.12
CA PRO A 242 17.30 -7.04 -18.22
C PRO A 242 17.90 -7.01 -19.63
N GLY A 243 17.18 -7.47 -20.66
CA GLY A 243 17.69 -7.58 -22.04
C GLY A 243 18.18 -6.25 -22.65
N THR A 244 17.86 -5.11 -22.04
CA THR A 244 18.25 -3.77 -22.48
C THR A 244 18.87 -3.01 -21.31
N ALA A 245 20.16 -2.70 -21.39
CA ALA A 245 20.85 -1.85 -20.42
C ALA A 245 20.78 -0.35 -20.79
N GLU A 246 20.50 -0.04 -22.05
CA GLU A 246 20.48 1.33 -22.57
C GLU A 246 19.33 1.56 -23.56
N VAL A 247 18.62 2.67 -23.40
CA VAL A 247 17.51 3.08 -24.27
C VAL A 247 17.80 4.46 -24.86
N ASP A 248 17.93 4.55 -26.17
CA ASP A 248 17.99 5.83 -26.89
C ASP A 248 16.60 6.24 -27.38
N LEU A 249 16.11 7.40 -26.92
CA LEU A 249 14.85 8.02 -27.31
C LEU A 249 14.96 8.86 -28.60
N GLY A 250 16.17 9.06 -29.13
CA GLY A 250 16.46 9.89 -30.29
C GLY A 250 16.65 11.37 -29.95
N THR A 251 17.30 12.12 -30.84
CA THR A 251 17.54 13.55 -30.70
C THR A 251 16.21 14.33 -30.71
N PRO A 252 16.06 15.40 -29.90
CA PRO A 252 14.95 16.32 -30.09
C PRO A 252 14.96 16.90 -31.51
N PRO A 253 13.78 17.13 -32.13
CA PRO A 253 13.72 17.91 -33.37
C PRO A 253 14.21 19.34 -33.18
#